data_AF-A0A5C3NZV1-F1
#
_entry.id   AF-A0A5C3NZV1-F1
#
_cell.length_a   1.000
_cell.length_b   1.000
_cell.length_c   1.000
_cell.angle_alpha   90.00
_cell.angle_beta   90.00
_cell.angle_gamma   90.00
#
_symmetry.space_group_name_H-M   'P 1'
#
loop_
_entity.id
_entity.type
_entity.pdbx_description
1 polymer ?
#
loop_
_entity_poly.entity_id
_entity_poly.type
_entity_poly.pdbx_seq_one_letter_code
_entity_poly.pdbx_strand_id
1 'polypeptide(L)'
;IDFPGLMELQSRTLDQLLAHSTTGTQLAIGVKKAELAVKDLGVIVKTSNLTSKDELAGALQEFAQDAKVTGRDLQQLSAKLFSTVDRVLAFDEYALRSIAAAQSKGLDARATATDMFQNGMTVLSTEVTRVIVEATTVASKLDTLEEKLYMIRMLCEQELVVTRDAVGDLLSELWTLIGGNRAKLQALSEQVEVLRNVDWYRSLSVAHVVATTETLLGVEAELSALREKLTGPDCASDIIPLEVHLASIERSARRISAGKLKAHGELGFKGDASAAPYLYGAA
;
A
#
# COMPACT_ATOMS: atom_id res chain seq x y z
N ILE A 1 -22.66 -7.39 -27.26
CA ILE A 1 -21.75 -7.35 -26.08
C ILE A 1 -20.42 -6.72 -26.49
N ASP A 2 -20.04 -5.61 -25.87
CA ASP A 2 -18.76 -4.93 -26.09
C ASP A 2 -17.63 -5.55 -25.24
N PHE A 3 -17.19 -6.78 -25.57
CA PHE A 3 -16.02 -7.36 -24.88
C PHE A 3 -14.73 -6.54 -25.04
N PRO A 4 -14.46 -5.85 -26.16
CA PRO A 4 -13.28 -4.99 -26.26
C PRO A 4 -13.20 -3.92 -25.17
N GLY A 5 -14.26 -3.13 -24.96
CA GLY A 5 -14.29 -2.12 -23.90
C GLY A 5 -14.16 -2.72 -22.50
N LEU A 6 -14.72 -3.92 -22.29
CA LEU A 6 -14.60 -4.67 -21.04
C LEU A 6 -13.16 -5.12 -20.75
N MET A 7 -12.48 -5.66 -21.76
CA MET A 7 -11.08 -6.09 -21.65
C MET A 7 -10.12 -4.92 -21.46
N GLU A 8 -10.45 -3.75 -22.03
CA GLU A 8 -9.71 -2.52 -21.79
C GLU A 8 -9.83 -2.09 -20.33
N LEU A 9 -11.05 -2.07 -19.78
CA LEU A 9 -11.31 -1.75 -18.38
C LEU A 9 -10.60 -2.71 -17.43
N GLN A 10 -10.80 -4.02 -17.62
CA GLN A 10 -10.15 -5.05 -16.82
C GLN A 10 -8.64 -4.89 -16.82
N SER A 11 -8.03 -4.68 -17.98
CA SER A 11 -6.59 -4.54 -18.02
C SER A 11 -6.08 -3.25 -17.42
N ARG A 12 -6.79 -2.11 -17.57
CA ARG A 12 -6.43 -0.87 -16.88
C ARG A 12 -6.48 -1.07 -15.37
N THR A 13 -7.53 -1.72 -14.88
CA THR A 13 -7.68 -2.09 -13.47
C THR A 13 -6.49 -2.92 -13.01
N LEU A 14 -6.16 -4.00 -13.73
CA LEU A 14 -5.08 -4.90 -13.35
C LEU A 14 -3.71 -4.21 -13.37
N ASP A 15 -3.46 -3.32 -14.33
CA ASP A 15 -2.24 -2.49 -14.37
C ASP A 15 -2.16 -1.58 -13.13
N GLN A 16 -3.27 -0.97 -12.71
CA GLN A 16 -3.33 -0.16 -11.49
C GLN A 16 -3.12 -1.00 -10.23
N LEU A 17 -3.75 -2.18 -10.11
CA LEU A 17 -3.56 -3.08 -8.96
C LEU A 17 -2.11 -3.57 -8.85
N LEU A 18 -1.47 -3.89 -9.97
CA LEU A 18 -0.04 -4.23 -10.01
C LEU A 18 0.83 -3.06 -9.53
N ALA A 19 0.59 -1.85 -10.05
CA ALA A 19 1.32 -0.65 -9.65
C ALA A 19 1.17 -0.38 -8.14
N HIS A 20 -0.07 -0.48 -7.63
CA HIS A 20 -0.34 -0.29 -6.20
C HIS A 20 0.34 -1.36 -5.34
N SER A 21 0.34 -2.63 -5.76
CA SER A 21 1.04 -3.72 -5.05
C SER A 21 2.55 -3.47 -4.90
N THR A 22 3.22 -3.01 -5.96
CA THR A 22 4.66 -2.71 -5.90
C THR A 22 4.96 -1.55 -4.95
N THR A 23 4.13 -0.51 -4.97
CA THR A 23 4.26 0.66 -4.09
C THR A 23 3.99 0.28 -2.63
N GLY A 24 2.92 -0.48 -2.37
CA GLY A 24 2.57 -0.95 -1.03
C GLY A 24 3.67 -1.82 -0.39
N THR A 25 4.36 -2.64 -1.19
CA THR A 25 5.50 -3.45 -0.71
C THR A 25 6.67 -2.56 -0.25
N GLN A 26 6.97 -1.48 -0.99
CA GLN A 26 8.01 -0.52 -0.60
C GLN A 26 7.62 0.25 0.67
N LEU A 27 6.35 0.60 0.82
CA LEU A 27 5.83 1.28 2.00
C LEU A 27 5.85 0.38 3.24
N ALA A 28 5.51 -0.90 3.10
CA ALA A 28 5.66 -1.88 4.18
C ALA A 28 7.10 -1.95 4.69
N ILE A 29 8.09 -1.89 3.79
CA ILE A 29 9.52 -1.81 4.15
C ILE A 29 9.83 -0.48 4.88
N GLY A 30 9.28 0.64 4.41
CA GLY A 30 9.43 1.94 5.06
C GLY A 30 8.88 1.96 6.48
N VAL A 31 7.66 1.46 6.68
CA VAL A 31 7.04 1.30 8.01
C VAL A 31 7.85 0.35 8.89
N LYS A 32 8.43 -0.71 8.31
CA LYS A 32 9.32 -1.61 9.05
C LYS A 32 10.61 -0.92 9.51
N LYS A 33 11.19 -0.05 8.69
CA LYS A 33 12.34 0.76 9.09
C LYS A 33 11.98 1.74 10.20
N ALA A 34 10.81 2.38 10.10
CA ALA A 34 10.26 3.26 11.13
C ALA A 34 10.03 2.52 12.47
N GLU A 35 9.46 1.32 12.44
CA GLU A 35 9.31 0.45 13.61
C GLU A 35 10.65 0.23 14.32
N LEU A 36 11.69 -0.19 13.58
CA LEU A 36 12.99 -0.50 14.15
C LEU A 36 13.65 0.74 14.77
N ALA A 37 13.59 1.87 14.06
CA ALA A 37 14.15 3.13 14.55
C ALA A 37 13.46 3.62 15.82
N VAL A 38 12.12 3.50 15.91
CA VAL A 38 11.36 3.87 17.12
C VAL A 38 11.64 2.92 18.27
N LYS A 39 11.81 1.63 18.00
CA LYS A 39 12.19 0.65 19.02
C LYS A 39 13.56 0.98 19.63
N ASP A 40 14.54 1.32 18.79
CA ASP A 40 15.88 1.72 19.23
C ASP A 40 15.82 3.04 20.02
N LEU A 41 15.03 4.00 19.56
CA LEU A 41 14.76 5.25 20.28
C LEU A 41 14.19 4.99 21.69
N GLY A 42 13.25 4.04 21.80
CA GLY A 42 12.68 3.64 23.09
C GLY A 42 13.73 3.11 24.07
N VAL A 43 14.75 2.39 23.61
CA VAL A 43 15.86 1.92 24.46
C VAL A 43 16.69 3.10 24.97
N ILE A 44 17.00 4.06 24.10
CA ILE A 44 17.76 5.26 24.46
C ILE A 44 17.00 6.07 25.50
N VAL A 45 15.69 6.31 25.29
CA VAL A 45 14.82 7.05 26.21
C VAL A 45 14.79 6.39 27.59
N LYS A 46 14.69 5.06 27.70
CA LYS A 46 14.69 4.36 29.01
C LYS A 46 15.95 4.63 29.85
N THR A 47 17.09 4.84 29.20
CA THR A 47 18.38 5.10 29.86
C THR A 47 18.69 6.59 30.04
N SER A 48 17.78 7.46 29.62
CA SER A 48 17.95 8.92 29.69
C SER A 48 17.62 9.50 31.07
N ASN A 49 17.97 10.77 31.26
CA ASN A 49 17.63 11.57 32.44
C ASN A 49 16.33 12.38 32.26
N LEU A 50 15.45 11.97 31.32
CA LEU A 50 14.17 12.64 31.11
C LEU A 50 13.23 12.36 32.28
N THR A 51 12.42 13.35 32.63
CA THR A 51 11.44 13.30 33.72
C THR A 51 10.34 12.31 33.40
N SER A 52 9.81 12.35 32.18
CA SER A 52 8.77 11.44 31.65
C SER A 52 9.34 10.25 30.88
N LYS A 53 10.58 9.81 31.18
CA LYS A 53 11.25 8.73 30.42
C LYS A 53 10.45 7.42 30.32
N ASP A 54 9.77 7.02 31.40
CA ASP A 54 9.04 5.75 31.44
C ASP A 54 7.75 5.83 30.61
N GLU A 55 7.05 6.96 30.68
CA GLU A 55 5.86 7.25 29.87
C GLU A 55 6.21 7.34 28.38
N LEU A 56 7.24 8.10 28.03
CA LEU A 56 7.72 8.25 26.65
C LEU A 56 8.22 6.92 26.08
N ALA A 57 8.97 6.15 26.86
CA ALA A 57 9.41 4.82 26.44
C ALA A 57 8.24 3.84 26.25
N GLY A 58 7.21 3.92 27.09
CA GLY A 58 5.97 3.16 26.91
C GLY A 58 5.27 3.51 25.60
N ALA A 59 5.07 4.81 25.33
CA ALA A 59 4.44 5.30 24.11
C ALA A 59 5.20 4.88 22.84
N LEU A 60 6.53 4.97 22.85
CA LEU A 60 7.39 4.51 21.74
C LEU A 60 7.29 2.99 21.53
N GLN A 61 7.21 2.21 22.62
CA GLN A 61 7.06 0.76 22.53
C GLN A 61 5.70 0.35 21.94
N GLU A 62 4.61 1.01 22.36
CA GLU A 62 3.29 0.80 21.76
C GLU A 62 3.28 1.17 20.29
N PHE A 63 3.83 2.34 19.93
CA PHE A 63 3.97 2.74 18.52
C PHE A 63 4.72 1.70 17.69
N ALA A 64 5.86 1.20 18.17
CA ALA A 64 6.63 0.19 17.45
C ALA A 64 5.84 -1.11 17.26
N GLN A 65 5.06 -1.52 18.27
CA GLN A 65 4.21 -2.71 18.16
C GLN A 65 3.09 -2.52 17.12
N ASP A 66 2.43 -1.37 17.11
CA ASP A 66 1.40 -1.06 16.13
C ASP A 66 1.98 -0.90 14.72
N ALA A 67 3.19 -0.33 14.61
CA ALA A 67 3.89 -0.15 13.34
C ALA A 67 4.28 -1.50 12.74
N LYS A 68 4.68 -2.45 13.58
CA LYS A 68 4.93 -3.84 13.17
C LYS A 68 3.69 -4.50 12.58
N VAL A 69 2.55 -4.37 13.24
CA VAL A 69 1.28 -4.94 12.76
C VAL A 69 0.87 -4.26 11.45
N THR A 70 0.95 -2.93 11.39
CA THR A 70 0.60 -2.13 10.21
C THR A 70 1.48 -2.47 9.01
N GLY A 71 2.81 -2.58 9.20
CA GLY A 71 3.74 -2.97 8.15
C GLY A 71 3.46 -4.38 7.60
N ARG A 72 3.09 -5.33 8.47
CA ARG A 72 2.68 -6.67 8.05
C ARG A 72 1.41 -6.63 7.21
N ASP A 73 0.42 -5.86 7.63
CA ASP A 73 -0.87 -5.82 6.96
C ASP A 73 -0.80 -5.03 5.64
N LEU A 74 0.08 -4.02 5.52
CA LEU A 74 0.44 -3.40 4.23
C LEU A 74 1.05 -4.42 3.27
N GLN A 75 1.91 -5.31 3.77
CA GLN A 75 2.49 -6.38 2.96
C GLN A 75 1.43 -7.40 2.52
N GLN A 76 0.47 -7.74 3.41
CA GLN A 76 -0.66 -8.61 3.08
C GLN A 76 -1.57 -7.99 2.01
N LEU A 77 -1.91 -6.71 2.15
CA LEU A 77 -2.68 -5.96 1.16
C LEU A 77 -1.98 -5.99 -0.21
N SER A 78 -0.67 -5.75 -0.23
CA SER A 78 0.15 -5.80 -1.45
C SER A 78 0.15 -7.17 -2.11
N ALA A 79 0.31 -8.24 -1.31
CA ALA A 79 0.25 -9.62 -1.79
C ALA A 79 -1.14 -9.99 -2.33
N LYS A 80 -2.20 -9.45 -1.72
CA LYS A 80 -3.57 -9.70 -2.14
C LYS A 80 -3.90 -9.00 -3.45
N LEU A 81 -3.49 -7.74 -3.62
CA LEU A 81 -3.57 -7.01 -4.89
C LEU A 81 -2.91 -7.81 -6.03
N PHE A 82 -1.70 -8.33 -5.78
CA PHE A 82 -0.98 -9.18 -6.74
C PHE A 82 -1.73 -10.50 -7.01
N SER A 83 -2.23 -11.16 -5.97
CA SER A 83 -3.00 -12.40 -6.11
C SER A 83 -4.31 -12.20 -6.87
N THR A 84 -4.98 -11.05 -6.71
CA THR A 84 -6.17 -10.69 -7.48
C THR A 84 -5.84 -10.63 -8.97
N VAL A 85 -4.71 -10.03 -9.35
CA VAL A 85 -4.25 -10.00 -10.74
C VAL A 85 -4.01 -11.41 -11.27
N ASP A 86 -3.36 -12.27 -10.48
CA ASP A 86 -3.07 -13.65 -10.86
C ASP A 86 -4.33 -14.49 -11.06
N ARG A 87 -5.33 -14.32 -10.19
CA ARG A 87 -6.61 -15.03 -10.32
C ARG A 87 -7.35 -14.64 -11.58
N VAL A 88 -7.34 -13.36 -11.93
CA VAL A 88 -8.02 -12.85 -13.11
C VAL A 88 -7.32 -13.32 -14.38
N LEU A 89 -5.99 -13.30 -14.42
CA LEU A 89 -5.21 -13.88 -15.53
C LEU A 89 -5.49 -15.37 -15.73
N ALA A 90 -5.47 -16.15 -14.64
CA ALA A 90 -5.77 -17.57 -14.71
C ALA A 90 -7.21 -17.82 -15.20
N PHE A 91 -8.14 -16.95 -14.82
CA PHE A 91 -9.50 -17.00 -15.32
C PHE A 91 -9.58 -16.68 -16.82
N ASP A 92 -8.88 -15.65 -17.30
CA ASP A 92 -8.83 -15.30 -18.72
C ASP A 92 -8.26 -16.43 -19.58
N GLU A 93 -7.20 -17.09 -19.12
CA GLU A 93 -6.63 -18.27 -19.78
C GLU A 93 -7.62 -19.44 -19.83
N TYR A 94 -8.32 -19.68 -18.72
CA TYR A 94 -9.36 -20.70 -18.66
C TYR A 94 -10.53 -20.38 -19.59
N ALA A 95 -10.97 -19.12 -19.65
CA ALA A 95 -12.04 -18.65 -20.52
C ALA A 95 -11.66 -18.84 -22.00
N LEU A 96 -10.46 -18.42 -22.40
CA LEU A 96 -9.92 -18.62 -23.75
C LEU A 96 -9.94 -20.10 -24.15
N ARG A 97 -9.44 -20.99 -23.29
CA ARG A 97 -9.42 -22.43 -23.55
C ARG A 97 -10.83 -23.00 -23.68
N SER A 98 -11.77 -22.53 -22.85
CA SER A 98 -13.15 -22.99 -22.85
C SER A 98 -13.90 -22.57 -24.10
N ILE A 99 -13.70 -21.33 -24.57
CA ILE A 99 -14.29 -20.82 -25.82
C ILE A 99 -13.72 -21.56 -27.03
N ALA A 100 -12.40 -21.77 -27.10
CA ALA A 100 -11.77 -22.53 -28.17
C ALA A 100 -12.26 -23.99 -28.21
N ALA A 101 -12.48 -24.62 -27.05
CA ALA A 101 -13.05 -25.95 -26.96
C ALA A 101 -14.53 -26.01 -27.40
N ALA A 102 -15.30 -24.95 -27.16
CA ALA A 102 -16.67 -24.85 -27.66
C ALA A 102 -16.69 -24.75 -29.19
N GLN A 103 -15.81 -23.93 -29.78
CA GLN A 103 -15.67 -23.80 -31.24
C GLN A 103 -15.31 -25.14 -31.89
N SER A 104 -14.32 -25.86 -31.36
CA SER A 104 -13.88 -27.14 -31.94
C SER A 104 -14.94 -28.25 -31.85
N LYS A 105 -15.84 -28.17 -30.87
CA LYS A 105 -16.95 -29.10 -30.67
C LYS A 105 -18.23 -28.71 -31.41
N GLY A 106 -18.25 -27.58 -32.13
CA GLY A 106 -19.46 -27.06 -32.78
C GLY A 106 -20.54 -26.60 -31.80
N LEU A 107 -20.18 -26.30 -30.55
CA LEU A 107 -21.07 -25.74 -29.54
C LEU A 107 -21.19 -24.21 -29.73
N ASP A 108 -22.18 -23.60 -29.08
CA ASP A 108 -22.33 -22.15 -29.08
C ASP A 108 -21.19 -21.47 -28.29
N ALA A 109 -20.12 -21.15 -29.01
CA ALA A 109 -18.95 -20.47 -28.47
C ALA A 109 -19.27 -19.03 -28.01
N ARG A 110 -20.32 -18.40 -28.55
CA ARG A 110 -20.76 -17.06 -28.15
C ARG A 110 -21.50 -17.10 -26.82
N ALA A 111 -22.37 -18.10 -26.63
CA ALA A 111 -22.98 -18.37 -25.32
C ALA A 111 -21.92 -18.73 -24.28
N THR A 112 -20.97 -19.60 -24.64
CA THR A 112 -19.85 -19.97 -23.75
C THR A 112 -19.01 -18.76 -23.35
N ALA A 113 -18.67 -17.87 -24.30
CA ALA A 113 -17.93 -16.65 -24.01
C ALA A 113 -18.69 -15.72 -23.06
N THR A 114 -20.01 -15.61 -23.24
CA THR A 114 -20.87 -14.79 -22.38
C THR A 114 -20.92 -15.33 -20.95
N ASP A 115 -21.09 -16.64 -20.78
CA ASP A 115 -21.10 -17.29 -19.47
C ASP A 115 -19.76 -17.17 -18.74
N MET A 116 -18.65 -17.47 -19.43
CA MET A 116 -17.30 -17.28 -18.87
C MET A 116 -17.10 -15.82 -18.46
N PHE A 117 -17.54 -14.87 -19.27
CA PHE A 117 -17.40 -13.46 -18.93
C PHE A 117 -18.19 -13.04 -17.68
N GLN A 118 -19.46 -13.46 -17.58
CA GLN A 118 -20.30 -13.18 -16.40
C GLN A 118 -19.68 -13.76 -15.12
N ASN A 119 -19.12 -14.97 -15.22
CA ASN A 119 -18.40 -15.61 -14.12
C ASN A 119 -17.12 -14.84 -13.76
N GLY A 120 -16.32 -14.41 -14.75
CA GLY A 120 -15.11 -13.62 -14.52
C GLY A 120 -15.38 -12.27 -13.87
N MET A 121 -16.44 -11.58 -14.30
CA MET A 121 -16.89 -10.33 -13.71
C MET A 121 -17.29 -10.50 -12.24
N THR A 122 -17.99 -11.60 -11.93
CA THR A 122 -18.39 -11.93 -10.55
C THR A 122 -17.17 -12.21 -9.67
N VAL A 123 -16.19 -12.94 -10.19
CA VAL A 123 -14.91 -13.19 -9.50
C VAL A 123 -14.16 -11.89 -9.25
N LEU A 124 -13.99 -11.05 -10.27
CA LEU A 124 -13.28 -9.77 -10.14
C LEU A 124 -13.96 -8.83 -9.14
N SER A 125 -15.28 -8.68 -9.21
CA SER A 125 -16.08 -7.90 -8.26
C SER A 125 -15.88 -8.39 -6.82
N THR A 126 -15.97 -9.70 -6.59
CA THR A 126 -15.75 -10.31 -5.27
C THR A 126 -14.34 -10.04 -4.74
N GLU A 127 -13.32 -10.16 -5.60
CA GLU A 127 -11.94 -9.89 -5.21
C GLU A 127 -11.72 -8.41 -4.89
N VAL A 128 -12.25 -7.48 -5.70
CA VAL A 128 -12.15 -6.03 -5.47
C VAL A 128 -12.78 -5.65 -4.13
N THR A 129 -14.01 -6.07 -3.84
CA THR A 129 -14.66 -5.80 -2.54
C THR A 129 -13.83 -6.34 -1.37
N ARG A 130 -13.24 -7.53 -1.53
CA ARG A 130 -12.41 -8.15 -0.50
C ARG A 130 -11.09 -7.41 -0.27
N VAL A 131 -10.53 -6.78 -1.31
CA VAL A 131 -9.34 -5.93 -1.19
C VAL A 131 -9.71 -4.58 -0.55
N ILE A 132 -10.86 -4.00 -0.89
CA ILE A 132 -11.36 -2.75 -0.27
C ILE A 132 -11.45 -2.91 1.25
N VAL A 133 -12.05 -3.99 1.75
CA VAL A 133 -12.16 -4.25 3.20
C VAL A 133 -10.79 -4.34 3.89
N GLU A 134 -9.79 -4.88 3.20
CA GLU A 134 -8.43 -4.95 3.76
C GLU A 134 -7.74 -3.60 3.73
N ALA A 135 -7.90 -2.83 2.65
CA ALA A 135 -7.39 -1.47 2.54
C ALA A 135 -7.96 -0.55 3.64
N THR A 136 -9.25 -0.63 3.94
CA THR A 136 -9.86 0.15 5.03
C THR A 136 -9.37 -0.30 6.41
N THR A 137 -9.09 -1.59 6.59
CA THR A 137 -8.48 -2.11 7.82
C THR A 137 -7.05 -1.60 8.01
N VAL A 138 -6.27 -1.48 6.92
CA VAL A 138 -4.92 -0.91 6.98
C VAL A 138 -4.99 0.60 7.24
N ALA A 139 -5.94 1.32 6.64
CA ALA A 139 -6.15 2.75 6.86
C ALA A 139 -6.39 3.07 8.34
N SER A 140 -7.30 2.36 9.00
CA SER A 140 -7.60 2.60 10.43
C SER A 140 -6.41 2.35 11.36
N LYS A 141 -5.51 1.42 10.98
CA LYS A 141 -4.26 1.17 11.71
C LYS A 141 -3.23 2.28 11.50
N LEU A 142 -3.17 2.85 10.30
CA LEU A 142 -2.34 4.01 10.03
C LEU A 142 -2.84 5.26 10.79
N ASP A 143 -4.16 5.41 10.96
CA ASP A 143 -4.75 6.45 11.82
C ASP A 143 -4.35 6.24 13.29
N THR A 144 -4.39 4.99 13.76
CA THR A 144 -3.92 4.65 15.12
C THR A 144 -2.44 5.03 15.32
N LEU A 145 -1.59 4.81 14.31
CA LEU A 145 -0.19 5.25 14.37
C LEU A 145 -0.05 6.78 14.44
N GLU A 146 -0.92 7.53 13.77
CA GLU A 146 -0.93 8.99 13.83
C GLU A 146 -1.26 9.49 15.24
N GLU A 147 -2.29 8.90 15.87
CA GLU A 147 -2.66 9.22 17.26
C GLU A 147 -1.49 8.93 18.22
N LYS A 148 -0.81 7.79 18.05
CA LYS A 148 0.37 7.44 18.86
C LYS A 148 1.54 8.41 18.64
N LEU A 149 1.81 8.81 17.39
CA LEU A 149 2.80 9.84 17.07
C LEU A 149 2.45 11.20 17.67
N TYR A 150 1.18 11.56 17.69
CA TYR A 150 0.72 12.77 18.36
C TYR A 150 1.01 12.71 19.87
N MET A 151 0.67 11.60 20.53
CA MET A 151 0.98 11.39 21.96
C MET A 151 2.48 11.48 22.25
N ILE A 152 3.32 10.85 21.42
CA ILE A 152 4.78 10.94 21.54
C ILE A 152 5.26 12.39 21.43
N ARG A 153 4.74 13.15 20.46
CA ARG A 153 5.08 14.57 20.28
C ARG A 153 4.68 15.42 21.49
N MET A 154 3.47 15.23 22.01
CA MET A 154 2.99 15.90 23.22
C MET A 154 3.89 15.64 24.44
N LEU A 155 4.28 14.37 24.65
CA LEU A 155 5.20 14.01 25.74
C LEU A 155 6.58 14.65 25.56
N CYS A 156 7.12 14.67 24.33
CA CYS A 156 8.37 15.34 24.02
C CYS A 156 8.30 16.86 24.28
N GLU A 157 7.19 17.52 23.91
CA GLU A 157 6.98 18.95 24.15
C GLU A 157 6.89 19.27 25.64
N GLN A 158 6.14 18.48 26.40
CA GLN A 158 6.03 18.62 27.85
C GLN A 158 7.41 18.47 28.52
N GLU A 159 8.17 17.44 28.13
CA GLU A 159 9.52 17.22 28.64
C GLU A 159 10.46 18.38 28.28
N LEU A 160 10.33 18.97 27.09
CA LEU A 160 11.12 20.13 26.67
C LEU A 160 10.78 21.38 27.48
N VAL A 161 9.52 21.61 27.86
CA VAL A 161 9.12 22.71 28.74
C VAL A 161 9.66 22.51 30.15
N VAL A 162 9.47 21.33 30.75
CA VAL A 162 9.99 21.00 32.09
C VAL A 162 11.50 21.10 32.11
N THR A 163 12.16 20.56 31.08
CA THR A 163 13.61 20.69 30.93
C THR A 163 13.98 22.15 30.81
N ARG A 164 13.32 22.96 29.97
CA ARG A 164 13.63 24.39 29.81
C ARG A 164 13.44 25.21 31.08
N ASP A 165 12.46 24.89 31.91
CA ASP A 165 12.23 25.57 33.19
C ASP A 165 13.32 25.19 34.20
N ALA A 166 13.60 23.88 34.36
CA ALA A 166 14.66 23.38 35.24
C ALA A 166 16.06 23.82 34.78
N VAL A 167 16.27 23.84 33.46
CA VAL A 167 17.49 24.28 32.79
C VAL A 167 17.56 25.81 32.84
N GLY A 168 16.46 26.58 32.78
CA GLY A 168 16.46 28.02 33.05
C GLY A 168 17.01 28.37 34.44
N ASP A 169 16.67 27.56 35.44
CA ASP A 169 17.19 27.69 36.80
C ASP A 169 18.67 27.25 36.92
N LEU A 170 19.07 26.17 36.25
CA LEU A 170 20.43 25.59 36.32
C LEU A 170 21.46 26.22 35.34
N LEU A 171 21.00 26.78 34.22
CA LEU A 171 21.82 27.35 33.15
C LEU A 171 22.46 28.68 33.54
N SER A 172 21.89 29.39 34.51
CA SER A 172 22.52 30.59 35.05
C SER A 172 23.88 30.30 35.70
N GLU A 173 24.08 29.07 36.23
CA GLU A 173 25.31 28.68 36.92
C GLU A 173 26.23 27.74 36.12
N LEU A 174 25.73 26.99 35.12
CA LEU A 174 26.50 25.94 34.43
C LEU A 174 26.92 26.25 32.97
N TRP A 175 26.38 27.30 32.33
CA TRP A 175 26.78 27.71 30.97
C TRP A 175 28.25 28.13 30.85
N THR A 176 28.94 28.40 31.96
CA THR A 176 30.30 28.93 31.98
C THR A 176 31.41 27.87 31.93
N LEU A 177 31.12 26.57 32.13
CA LEU A 177 32.22 25.64 32.45
C LEU A 177 32.58 24.57 31.41
N ILE A 178 31.65 23.86 30.76
CA ILE A 178 32.04 22.63 30.02
C ILE A 178 31.12 22.40 28.81
N GLY A 179 31.71 22.24 27.62
CA GLY A 179 31.03 22.00 26.33
C GLY A 179 30.20 20.69 26.19
N GLY A 180 29.63 20.16 27.27
CA GLY A 180 28.78 18.94 27.30
C GLY A 180 27.40 19.08 26.63
N ASN A 181 27.02 20.29 26.21
CA ASN A 181 25.73 20.51 25.54
C ASN A 181 25.72 20.02 24.07
N ARG A 182 26.90 19.88 23.45
CA ARG A 182 27.03 19.54 22.02
C ARG A 182 26.66 18.08 21.70
N ALA A 183 27.06 17.13 22.55
CA ALA A 183 26.71 15.72 22.41
C ALA A 183 25.21 15.45 22.70
N LYS A 184 24.63 16.19 23.66
CA LYS A 184 23.18 16.15 23.94
C LYS A 184 22.36 16.71 22.78
N LEU A 185 22.79 17.82 22.19
CA LEU A 185 22.17 18.41 21.00
C LEU A 185 22.26 17.47 19.78
N GLN A 186 23.38 16.76 19.61
CA GLN A 186 23.55 15.80 18.53
C GLN A 186 22.61 14.58 18.70
N ALA A 187 22.56 14.00 19.91
CA ALA A 187 21.62 12.93 20.22
C ALA A 187 20.16 13.37 20.00
N LEU A 188 19.78 14.57 20.44
CA LEU A 188 18.44 15.12 20.20
C LEU A 188 18.13 15.31 18.70
N SER A 189 19.12 15.77 17.92
CA SER A 189 18.96 15.94 16.47
C SER A 189 18.74 14.62 15.73
N GLU A 190 19.45 13.55 16.14
CA GLU A 190 19.27 12.20 15.59
C GLU A 190 17.87 11.65 15.93
N GLN A 191 17.34 11.93 17.12
CA GLN A 191 16.01 11.51 17.54
C GLN A 191 14.88 12.22 16.77
N VAL A 192 15.04 13.52 16.50
CA VAL A 192 14.10 14.30 15.69
C VAL A 192 14.07 13.78 14.25
N GLU A 193 15.23 13.40 13.71
CA GLU A 193 15.31 12.83 12.36
C GLU A 193 14.59 11.47 12.27
N VAL A 194 14.72 10.62 13.30
CA VAL A 194 13.97 9.35 13.40
C VAL A 194 12.47 9.61 13.36
N LEU A 195 11.95 10.51 14.21
CA LEU A 195 10.52 10.81 14.27
C LEU A 195 10.00 11.43 12.98
N ARG A 196 10.79 12.27 12.31
CA ARG A 196 10.45 12.83 10.99
C ARG A 196 10.34 11.74 9.92
N ASN A 197 11.28 10.80 9.90
CA ASN A 197 11.25 9.69 8.95
C ASN A 197 10.06 8.75 9.19
N VAL A 198 9.68 8.57 10.46
CA VAL A 198 8.50 7.80 10.86
C VAL A 198 7.21 8.46 10.37
N ASP A 199 7.05 9.77 10.60
CA ASP A 199 5.87 10.52 10.12
C ASP A 199 5.80 10.55 8.58
N TRP A 200 6.95 10.65 7.92
CA TRP A 200 7.04 10.57 6.46
C TRP A 200 6.51 9.25 5.91
N TYR A 201 7.02 8.11 6.41
CA TYR A 201 6.59 6.80 5.92
C TYR A 201 5.12 6.51 6.23
N ARG A 202 4.63 6.93 7.40
CA ARG A 202 3.21 6.83 7.76
C ARG A 202 2.34 7.67 6.81
N SER A 203 2.66 8.94 6.61
CA SER A 203 1.89 9.85 5.75
C SER A 203 1.84 9.36 4.30
N LEU A 204 2.97 8.88 3.78
CA LEU A 204 3.04 8.28 2.45
C LEU A 204 2.20 7.00 2.36
N SER A 205 2.18 6.19 3.42
CA SER A 205 1.34 4.99 3.49
C SER A 205 -0.16 5.32 3.51
N VAL A 206 -0.58 6.34 4.26
CA VAL A 206 -1.98 6.81 4.27
C VAL A 206 -2.39 7.28 2.87
N ALA A 207 -1.60 8.16 2.25
CA ALA A 207 -1.90 8.66 0.91
C ALA A 207 -2.02 7.52 -0.11
N HIS A 208 -1.15 6.51 -0.02
CA HIS A 208 -1.21 5.34 -0.89
C HIS A 208 -2.44 4.47 -0.65
N VAL A 209 -2.80 4.19 0.61
CA VAL A 209 -3.97 3.36 0.95
C VAL A 209 -5.27 4.05 0.54
N VAL A 210 -5.37 5.38 0.73
CA VAL A 210 -6.49 6.19 0.25
C VAL A 210 -6.60 6.11 -1.27
N ALA A 211 -5.51 6.39 -2.00
CA ALA A 211 -5.51 6.32 -3.46
C ALA A 211 -5.84 4.92 -3.99
N THR A 212 -5.36 3.87 -3.32
CA THR A 212 -5.69 2.47 -3.64
C THR A 212 -7.17 2.21 -3.44
N THR A 213 -7.74 2.68 -2.33
CA THR A 213 -9.17 2.52 -2.01
C THR A 213 -10.06 3.25 -3.02
N GLU A 214 -9.73 4.49 -3.37
CA GLU A 214 -10.45 5.25 -4.41
C GLU A 214 -10.38 4.56 -5.77
N THR A 215 -9.21 4.05 -6.14
CA THR A 215 -9.04 3.26 -7.37
C THR A 215 -9.98 2.04 -7.36
N LEU A 216 -10.00 1.28 -6.27
CA LEU A 216 -10.83 0.08 -6.13
C LEU A 216 -12.34 0.40 -6.16
N LEU A 217 -12.76 1.50 -5.52
CA LEU A 217 -14.16 1.96 -5.57
C LEU A 217 -14.58 2.39 -6.98
N GLY A 218 -13.70 3.08 -7.70
CA GLY A 218 -13.93 3.42 -9.11
C GLY A 218 -14.10 2.16 -9.97
N VAL A 219 -13.24 1.17 -9.77
CA VAL A 219 -13.34 -0.14 -10.43
C VAL A 219 -14.66 -0.82 -10.10
N GLU A 220 -15.06 -0.88 -8.83
CA GLU A 220 -16.33 -1.50 -8.42
C GLU A 220 -17.55 -0.83 -9.11
N ALA A 221 -17.56 0.50 -9.17
CA ALA A 221 -18.62 1.26 -9.84
C ALA A 221 -18.66 0.95 -11.35
N GLU A 222 -17.50 0.89 -12.00
CA GLU A 222 -17.41 0.54 -13.40
C GLU A 222 -17.85 -0.90 -13.68
N LEU A 223 -17.40 -1.88 -12.89
CA LEU A 223 -17.83 -3.29 -13.01
C LEU A 223 -19.35 -3.42 -12.82
N SER A 224 -19.92 -2.65 -11.90
CA SER A 224 -21.37 -2.62 -11.66
C SER A 224 -22.14 -2.10 -12.87
N ALA A 225 -21.69 -0.98 -13.46
CA ALA A 225 -22.30 -0.40 -14.66
C ALA A 225 -22.18 -1.35 -15.87
N LEU A 226 -21.06 -2.06 -16.00
CA LEU A 226 -20.86 -3.06 -17.06
C LEU A 226 -21.78 -4.26 -16.88
N ARG A 227 -21.94 -4.77 -15.66
CA ARG A 227 -22.88 -5.85 -15.36
C ARG A 227 -24.30 -5.46 -15.75
N GLU A 228 -24.73 -4.25 -15.41
CA GLU A 228 -26.06 -3.74 -15.76
C GLU A 228 -26.28 -3.72 -17.28
N LYS A 229 -25.29 -3.25 -18.05
CA LYS A 229 -25.31 -3.26 -19.53
C LYS A 229 -25.40 -4.68 -20.12
N LEU A 230 -24.80 -5.66 -19.48
CA LEU A 230 -24.81 -7.06 -19.92
C LEU A 230 -26.14 -7.77 -19.64
N THR A 231 -26.82 -7.36 -18.59
CA THR A 231 -28.15 -7.87 -18.21
C THR A 231 -29.31 -7.09 -18.85
N GLY A 232 -29.03 -5.91 -19.41
CA GLY A 232 -30.02 -5.04 -20.03
C GLY A 232 -30.48 -5.48 -21.43
N PRO A 233 -31.66 -5.03 -21.90
CA PRO A 233 -32.23 -5.41 -23.19
C PRO A 233 -31.42 -4.94 -24.41
N ASP A 234 -30.56 -3.91 -24.25
CA ASP A 234 -29.68 -3.37 -25.31
C ASP A 234 -28.42 -4.22 -25.59
N CYS A 235 -28.24 -5.35 -24.91
CA CYS A 235 -27.08 -6.25 -25.06
C CYS A 235 -26.85 -6.74 -26.51
N ALA A 236 -27.90 -6.67 -27.35
CA ALA A 236 -27.96 -7.16 -28.72
C ALA A 236 -27.47 -6.19 -29.82
N SER A 237 -27.15 -4.93 -29.54
CA SER A 237 -27.03 -3.93 -30.63
C SER A 237 -25.69 -3.85 -31.36
N ASP A 238 -24.59 -4.39 -30.81
CA ASP A 238 -23.29 -4.41 -31.50
C ASP A 238 -22.78 -5.84 -31.72
N ILE A 239 -22.84 -6.28 -32.99
CA ILE A 239 -22.36 -7.57 -33.47
C ILE A 239 -20.85 -7.44 -33.73
N ILE A 240 -20.09 -7.37 -32.64
CA ILE A 240 -18.64 -7.58 -32.72
C ILE A 240 -18.41 -9.08 -33.00
N PRO A 241 -17.55 -9.44 -33.98
CA PRO A 241 -17.21 -10.83 -34.26
C PRO A 241 -16.50 -11.51 -33.07
N LEU A 242 -16.72 -12.82 -32.91
CA LEU A 242 -16.13 -13.60 -31.81
C LEU A 242 -14.59 -13.60 -31.87
N GLU A 243 -14.03 -13.50 -33.06
CA GLU A 243 -12.59 -13.40 -33.31
C GLU A 243 -12.02 -12.13 -32.69
N VAL A 244 -12.76 -11.02 -32.75
CA VAL A 244 -12.36 -9.75 -32.14
C VAL A 244 -12.42 -9.84 -30.61
N HIS A 245 -13.41 -10.56 -30.07
CA HIS A 245 -13.52 -10.82 -28.63
C HIS A 245 -12.34 -11.65 -28.10
N LEU A 246 -12.03 -12.76 -28.77
CA LEU A 246 -10.92 -13.64 -28.41
C LEU A 246 -9.57 -12.92 -28.52
N ALA A 247 -9.36 -12.17 -29.60
CA ALA A 247 -8.15 -11.38 -29.78
C ALA A 247 -7.99 -10.29 -28.71
N SER A 248 -9.11 -9.72 -28.22
CA SER A 248 -9.08 -8.74 -27.12
C SER A 248 -8.64 -9.37 -25.80
N ILE A 249 -9.23 -10.51 -25.42
CA ILE A 249 -8.87 -11.24 -24.20
C ILE A 249 -7.40 -11.67 -24.26
N GLU A 250 -6.97 -12.24 -25.38
CA GLU A 250 -5.58 -12.69 -25.57
C GLU A 250 -4.58 -11.53 -25.49
N ARG A 251 -4.90 -10.38 -26.12
CA ARG A 251 -4.05 -9.19 -26.07
C ARG A 251 -3.93 -8.65 -24.65
N SER A 252 -5.06 -8.52 -23.93
CA SER A 252 -5.07 -8.04 -22.55
C SER A 252 -4.29 -8.97 -21.63
N ALA A 253 -4.52 -10.29 -21.68
CA ALA A 253 -3.81 -11.27 -20.88
C ALA A 253 -2.28 -11.22 -21.11
N ARG A 254 -1.84 -11.16 -22.38
CA ARG A 254 -0.41 -11.02 -22.72
C ARG A 254 0.19 -9.73 -22.17
N ARG A 255 -0.52 -8.61 -22.28
CA ARG A 255 -0.07 -7.31 -21.76
C ARG A 255 0.14 -7.37 -20.25
N ILE A 256 -0.86 -7.86 -19.52
CA ILE A 256 -0.81 -7.90 -18.05
C ILE A 256 0.27 -8.88 -17.59
N SER A 257 0.41 -10.04 -18.25
CA SER A 257 1.50 -10.99 -17.96
C SER A 257 2.89 -10.36 -18.16
N ALA A 258 3.07 -9.54 -19.21
CA ALA A 258 4.30 -8.79 -19.40
C ALA A 258 4.51 -7.73 -18.32
N GLY A 259 3.45 -7.03 -17.90
CA GLY A 259 3.47 -6.07 -16.79
C GLY A 259 3.88 -6.72 -15.46
N LYS A 260 3.31 -7.90 -15.16
CA LYS A 260 3.65 -8.71 -13.98
C LYS A 260 5.12 -9.10 -13.96
N LEU A 261 5.69 -9.55 -15.08
CA LEU A 261 7.11 -9.91 -15.17
C LEU A 261 8.02 -8.71 -14.90
N LYS A 262 7.66 -7.52 -15.40
CA LYS A 262 8.38 -6.28 -15.11
C LYS A 262 8.33 -5.92 -13.62
N ALA A 263 7.13 -5.92 -13.03
CA ALA A 263 6.94 -5.66 -11.61
C ALA A 263 7.74 -6.64 -10.72
N HIS A 264 7.80 -7.91 -11.11
CA HIS A 264 8.60 -8.92 -10.40
C HIS A 264 10.11 -8.65 -10.50
N GLY A 265 10.60 -8.24 -11.67
CA GLY A 265 12.00 -7.86 -11.88
C GLY A 265 12.40 -6.62 -11.09
N GLU A 266 11.52 -5.62 -11.00
CA GLU A 266 11.75 -4.38 -10.26
C GLU A 266 11.81 -4.60 -8.73
N LEU A 267 10.99 -5.52 -8.21
CA LEU A 267 11.04 -5.93 -6.80
C LEU A 267 12.34 -6.68 -6.47
N GLY A 268 12.86 -7.49 -7.41
CA GLY A 268 14.13 -8.20 -7.26
C GLY A 268 15.35 -7.25 -7.26
N PHE A 269 15.35 -6.23 -8.12
CA PHE A 269 16.47 -5.28 -8.24
C PHE A 269 16.53 -4.26 -7.09
N LYS A 270 15.39 -3.85 -6.51
CA LYS A 270 15.37 -2.91 -5.37
C LYS A 270 15.71 -3.58 -4.02
N GLY A 271 15.65 -4.91 -3.93
CA GLY A 271 16.08 -5.66 -2.75
C GLY A 271 17.59 -5.55 -2.48
N ASP A 272 18.41 -5.54 -3.54
CA ASP A 272 19.88 -5.44 -3.45
C ASP A 272 20.40 -3.99 -3.36
N ALA A 273 19.59 -3.00 -3.76
CA ALA A 273 19.95 -1.58 -3.72
C ALA A 273 19.59 -0.87 -2.39
N SER A 274 19.36 -1.60 -1.29
CA SER A 274 19.09 -1.01 0.03
C SER A 274 20.34 -0.42 0.74
N ALA A 275 21.43 -0.17 0.02
CA ALA A 275 22.43 0.79 0.47
C ALA A 275 21.87 2.20 0.23
N ALA A 276 21.68 2.96 1.32
CA ALA A 276 21.07 4.28 1.36
C ALA A 276 21.41 5.21 0.18
N PRO A 277 20.46 6.03 -0.31
CA PRO A 277 20.84 7.28 -0.94
C PRO A 277 21.15 8.30 0.16
N TYR A 278 22.44 8.49 0.42
CA TYR A 278 22.93 9.81 0.82
C TYR A 278 22.63 10.79 -0.32
N LEU A 279 21.81 11.81 -0.07
CA LEU A 279 21.75 13.06 -0.85
C LEU A 279 21.34 14.15 0.15
N TYR A 280 22.26 14.84 0.83
CA TYR A 280 22.93 16.05 0.35
C TYR A 280 22.14 16.87 -0.69
N GLY A 281 21.56 17.97 -0.21
CA GLY A 281 21.54 19.26 -0.91
C GLY A 281 20.41 19.53 -1.89
N ALA A 282 19.46 20.37 -1.48
CA ALA A 282 18.99 21.48 -2.30
C ALA A 282 18.44 22.59 -1.38
N ALA A 283 19.14 23.73 -1.42
CA ALA A 283 18.80 25.12 -1.04
C ALA A 283 17.75 25.37 0.04
#